data_AF-A0A165JYN2-F1
#
_entry.id   AF-A0A165JYN2-F1
#
_cell.length_a   1.000
_cell.length_b   1.000
_cell.length_c   1.000
_cell.angle_alpha   90.00
_cell.angle_beta   90.00
_cell.angle_gamma   90.00
#
_symmetry.space_group_name_H-M   'P 1'
#
loop_
_entity.id
_entity.type
_entity.pdbx_description
1 polymer ?
#
loop_
_entity_poly.entity_id
_entity_poly.type
_entity_poly.pdbx_seq_one_letter_code
_entity_poly.pdbx_strand_id
1 'polypeptide(L)'
;MKEAIISIVEVINNFHDIVIEVTDGLGLNLTDKDLHFWVMGIIGMLVFFFVYAVSKVAAKMPFGIAGLSFMYTLTFMFVLVFAIEIQQAITQRGNMEFADAIIGLWGFLAFFLIYSAIIGIFLVVRSFFKKPPKKKRSPGRTTRSSH
;
A
#
# COMPACT_ATOMS: atom_id res chain seq x y z
N MET A 1 18.77 -2.40 17.47
CA MET A 1 17.53 -1.64 17.24
C MET A 1 17.61 -0.17 17.60
N LYS A 2 18.09 0.14 18.81
CA LYS A 2 18.26 1.51 19.26
C LYS A 2 19.03 2.34 18.23
N GLU A 3 20.14 1.85 17.72
CA GLU A 3 20.96 2.59 16.75
C GLU A 3 20.24 2.89 15.41
N ALA A 4 19.53 1.92 14.83
CA ALA A 4 18.79 2.14 13.58
C ALA A 4 17.60 3.09 13.78
N ILE A 5 16.85 2.92 14.89
CA ILE A 5 15.74 3.82 15.23
C ILE A 5 16.27 5.22 15.56
N ILE A 6 17.36 5.33 16.33
CA ILE A 6 18.01 6.60 16.68
C ILE A 6 18.49 7.30 15.41
N SER A 7 19.12 6.58 14.48
CA SER A 7 19.57 7.15 13.20
C SER A 7 18.39 7.67 12.37
N ILE A 8 17.28 6.93 12.28
CA ILE A 8 16.08 7.39 11.58
C ILE A 8 15.48 8.62 12.28
N VAL A 9 15.39 8.60 13.61
CA VAL A 9 14.87 9.72 14.41
C VAL A 9 15.74 10.96 14.24
N GLU A 10 17.06 10.82 14.22
CA GLU A 10 18.00 11.92 14.00
C GLU A 10 17.83 12.55 12.61
N VAL A 11 17.67 11.73 11.57
CA VAL A 11 17.37 12.21 10.22
C VAL A 11 16.05 12.99 10.18
N ILE A 12 15.02 12.49 10.86
CA ILE A 12 13.70 13.16 10.94
C ILE A 12 13.83 14.49 11.70
N ASN A 13 14.55 14.52 12.81
CA ASN A 13 14.77 15.74 13.59
C ASN A 13 15.53 16.79 12.78
N ASN A 14 16.59 16.40 12.07
CA ASN A 14 17.32 17.32 11.20
C ASN A 14 16.41 17.93 10.12
N PHE A 15 15.52 17.13 9.54
CA PHE A 15 14.55 17.65 8.58
C PHE A 15 13.57 18.62 9.22
N HIS A 16 13.07 18.31 10.42
CA HIS A 16 12.18 19.18 11.19
C HIS A 16 12.84 20.54 11.48
N ASP A 17 14.10 20.53 11.89
CA ASP A 17 14.87 21.73 12.22
C ASP A 17 15.10 22.62 10.99
N ILE A 18 15.40 22.03 9.83
CA ILE A 18 15.52 22.76 8.55
C ILE A 18 14.20 23.46 8.19
N VAL A 19 13.07 22.78 8.39
CA VAL A 19 11.76 23.36 8.07
C VAL A 19 11.47 24.55 8.97
N ILE A 20 11.78 24.46 10.27
CA ILE A 20 11.64 25.58 11.22
C ILE A 20 12.49 26.77 10.78
N GLU A 21 13.78 26.53 10.49
CA GLU A 21 14.72 27.59 10.09
C GLU A 21 14.24 28.33 8.84
N VAL A 22 13.72 27.60 7.84
CA VAL A 22 13.14 28.20 6.63
C VAL A 22 11.89 29.02 6.96
N THR A 23 10.99 28.52 7.80
CA THR A 23 9.75 29.25 8.15
C THR A 23 10.01 30.50 8.99
N ASP A 24 10.99 30.46 9.87
CA ASP A 24 11.43 31.61 10.66
C ASP A 24 12.14 32.65 9.78
N GLY A 25 12.98 32.21 8.83
CA GLY A 25 13.59 33.08 7.82
C GLY A 25 12.58 33.79 6.90
N LEU A 26 11.39 33.22 6.74
CA LEU A 26 10.26 33.82 6.03
C LEU A 26 9.37 34.71 6.93
N GLY A 27 9.68 34.83 8.22
CA GLY A 27 8.95 35.64 9.19
C GLY A 27 7.60 35.06 9.62
N LEU A 28 7.35 33.77 9.36
CA LEU A 28 6.05 33.14 9.61
C LEU A 28 5.84 32.79 11.09
N ASN A 29 6.89 32.73 11.91
CA ASN A 29 6.87 32.46 13.37
C ASN A 29 5.84 31.38 13.76
N LEU A 30 5.86 30.24 13.05
CA LEU A 30 4.87 29.19 13.24
C LEU A 30 5.19 28.38 14.49
N THR A 31 4.16 28.01 15.25
CA THR A 31 4.35 27.06 16.35
C THR A 31 4.52 25.64 15.80
N ASP A 32 5.13 24.73 16.57
CA ASP A 32 5.25 23.31 16.20
C ASP A 32 3.90 22.70 15.78
N LYS A 33 2.80 23.11 16.42
CA LYS A 33 1.45 22.63 16.10
C LYS A 33 0.96 23.16 14.76
N ASP A 34 1.22 24.43 14.46
CA ASP A 34 0.85 25.04 13.18
C ASP A 34 1.65 24.40 12.05
N LEU A 35 2.95 24.19 12.28
CA LEU A 35 3.81 23.52 11.33
C LEU A 35 3.35 22.09 11.06
N HIS A 36 3.05 21.31 12.10
CA HIS A 36 2.48 19.96 11.93
C HIS A 36 1.17 19.99 11.16
N PHE A 37 0.26 20.93 11.43
CA PHE A 37 -0.99 21.05 10.70
C PHE A 37 -0.75 21.24 9.20
N TRP A 38 0.08 22.21 8.82
CA TRP A 38 0.35 22.51 7.42
C TRP A 38 1.15 21.41 6.73
N VAL A 39 2.23 20.93 7.35
CA VAL A 39 3.09 19.88 6.79
C VAL A 39 2.32 18.58 6.60
N MET A 40 1.60 18.12 7.64
CA MET A 40 0.82 16.88 7.53
C MET A 40 -0.36 17.04 6.56
N GLY A 41 -0.99 18.21 6.51
CA GLY A 41 -2.05 18.50 5.54
C GLY A 41 -1.56 18.43 4.09
N ILE A 42 -0.43 19.08 3.79
CA ILE A 42 0.16 19.11 2.44
C ILE A 42 0.67 17.71 2.05
N ILE A 43 1.46 17.07 2.90
CA ILE A 43 1.97 15.71 2.65
C ILE A 43 0.80 14.74 2.46
N GLY A 44 -0.23 14.82 3.32
CA GLY A 44 -1.42 13.98 3.23
C GLY A 44 -2.15 14.13 1.89
N MET A 45 -2.33 15.36 1.40
CA MET A 45 -2.96 15.61 0.10
C MET A 45 -2.09 15.12 -1.07
N LEU A 46 -0.77 15.32 -1.03
CA LEU A 46 0.15 14.81 -2.05
C LEU A 46 0.13 13.28 -2.13
N VAL A 47 0.21 12.61 -0.98
CA VAL A 47 0.12 11.16 -0.87
C VAL A 47 -1.25 10.68 -1.36
N PHE A 48 -2.34 11.35 -0.99
CA PHE A 48 -3.68 11.02 -1.47
C PHE A 48 -3.77 11.06 -3.00
N PHE A 49 -3.31 12.14 -3.64
CA PHE A 49 -3.34 12.23 -5.10
C PHE A 49 -2.48 11.17 -5.78
N PHE A 50 -1.30 10.89 -5.23
CA PHE A 50 -0.43 9.81 -5.70
C PHE A 50 -1.12 8.44 -5.59
N VAL A 51 -1.63 8.09 -4.41
CA VAL A 51 -2.32 6.81 -4.16
C VAL A 51 -3.57 6.71 -5.03
N TYR A 52 -4.33 7.79 -5.20
CA TYR A 52 -5.51 7.82 -6.06
C TYR A 52 -5.14 7.54 -7.53
N ALA A 53 -4.09 8.18 -8.05
CA ALA A 53 -3.61 7.98 -9.41
C ALA A 53 -3.14 6.53 -9.63
N VAL A 54 -2.31 6.00 -8.73
CA VAL A 54 -1.82 4.61 -8.78
C VAL A 54 -2.99 3.63 -8.69
N SER A 55 -3.94 3.86 -7.78
CA SER A 55 -5.13 3.01 -7.60
C SER A 55 -5.98 2.95 -8.86
N LYS A 56 -6.15 4.08 -9.56
CA LYS A 56 -6.90 4.15 -10.81
C LYS A 56 -6.23 3.34 -11.92
N VAL A 57 -4.90 3.32 -11.96
CA VAL A 57 -4.13 2.49 -12.91
C VAL A 57 -4.22 1.02 -12.49
N ALA A 58 -4.00 0.73 -11.22
CA ALA A 58 -4.05 -0.62 -10.67
C ALA A 58 -5.41 -1.28 -10.90
N ALA A 59 -6.51 -0.58 -10.65
CA ALA A 59 -7.87 -1.10 -10.83
C ALA A 59 -8.20 -1.55 -12.27
N LYS A 60 -7.45 -1.08 -13.28
CA LYS A 60 -7.61 -1.52 -14.68
C LYS A 60 -6.85 -2.81 -15.00
N MET A 61 -5.88 -3.21 -14.18
CA MET A 61 -5.09 -4.41 -14.38
C MET A 61 -5.85 -5.67 -13.94
N PRO A 62 -5.58 -6.84 -14.56
CA PRO A 62 -6.07 -8.11 -14.02
C PRO A 62 -5.54 -8.29 -12.59
N PHE A 63 -6.41 -8.65 -11.66
CA PHE A 63 -6.12 -8.73 -10.22
C PHE A 63 -5.77 -7.38 -9.55
N GLY A 64 -6.02 -6.25 -10.21
CA GLY A 64 -5.73 -4.92 -9.71
C GLY A 64 -6.28 -4.62 -8.32
N ILE A 65 -7.54 -4.99 -8.09
CA ILE A 65 -8.20 -4.83 -6.78
C ILE A 65 -7.51 -5.69 -5.70
N ALA A 66 -7.16 -6.94 -6.02
CA ALA A 66 -6.48 -7.82 -5.07
C ALA A 66 -5.07 -7.31 -4.73
N GLY A 67 -4.32 -6.81 -5.72
CA GLY A 67 -3.03 -6.16 -5.50
C GLY A 67 -3.16 -4.88 -4.67
N LEU A 68 -4.18 -4.07 -4.91
CA LEU A 68 -4.46 -2.87 -4.12
C LEU A 68 -4.80 -3.23 -2.67
N SER A 69 -5.67 -4.22 -2.45
CA SER A 69 -5.98 -4.76 -1.13
C SER A 69 -4.73 -5.30 -0.43
N PHE A 70 -3.85 -6.00 -1.13
CA PHE A 70 -2.58 -6.46 -0.57
C PHE A 70 -1.70 -5.29 -0.11
N MET A 71 -1.53 -4.25 -0.93
CA MET A 71 -0.71 -3.09 -0.57
C MET A 71 -1.28 -2.32 0.63
N TYR A 72 -2.60 -2.14 0.69
CA TYR A 72 -3.26 -1.53 1.84
C TYR A 72 -3.06 -2.36 3.12
N THR A 73 -3.31 -3.66 3.05
CA THR A 73 -3.10 -4.55 4.20
C THR A 73 -1.63 -4.61 4.61
N LEU A 74 -0.68 -4.65 3.67
CA LEU A 74 0.75 -4.63 3.96
C LEU A 74 1.16 -3.35 4.70
N THR A 75 0.68 -2.20 4.24
CA THR A 75 0.94 -0.90 4.88
C THR A 75 0.34 -0.87 6.29
N PHE A 76 -0.89 -1.36 6.46
CA PHE A 76 -1.52 -1.49 7.76
C PHE A 76 -0.74 -2.44 8.69
N MET A 77 -0.28 -3.58 8.18
CA MET A 77 0.54 -4.53 8.95
C MET A 77 1.87 -3.91 9.39
N PHE A 78 2.49 -3.08 8.54
CA PHE A 78 3.68 -2.31 8.91
C PHE A 78 3.40 -1.45 10.14
N VAL A 79 2.37 -0.60 10.07
CA VAL A 79 2.00 0.27 11.20
C VAL A 79 1.64 -0.55 12.44
N LEU A 80 0.86 -1.62 12.29
CA LEU A 80 0.38 -2.45 13.39
C LEU A 80 1.53 -3.13 14.14
N VAL A 81 2.44 -3.77 13.40
CA VAL A 81 3.55 -4.51 13.98
C VAL A 81 4.50 -3.57 14.72
N PHE A 82 4.87 -2.43 14.11
CA PHE A 82 5.69 -1.43 14.80
C PHE A 82 4.99 -0.84 16.02
N ALA A 83 3.68 -0.60 15.97
CA ALA A 83 2.92 -0.11 17.11
C ALA A 83 2.95 -1.09 18.30
N ILE A 84 2.82 -2.40 18.03
CA ILE A 84 2.89 -3.45 19.05
C ILE A 84 4.31 -3.50 19.65
N GLU A 85 5.35 -3.50 18.82
CA GLU A 85 6.75 -3.54 19.29
C GLU A 85 7.12 -2.31 20.14
N ILE A 86 6.75 -1.10 19.70
CA ILE A 86 6.99 0.14 20.46
C ILE A 86 6.28 0.05 21.82
N GLN A 87 5.04 -0.43 21.85
CA GLN A 87 4.29 -0.58 23.09
C GLN A 87 4.92 -1.61 24.03
N GLN A 88 5.44 -2.73 23.51
CA GLN A 88 6.16 -3.73 24.29
C GLN A 88 7.45 -3.16 24.90
N ALA A 89 8.18 -2.35 24.14
CA ALA A 89 9.38 -1.66 24.60
C ALA A 89 9.11 -0.72 25.78
N ILE A 90 8.03 0.08 25.68
CA ILE A 90 7.66 1.04 26.73
C ILE A 90 7.15 0.31 27.97
N THR A 91 6.38 -0.76 27.79
CA THR A 91 5.78 -1.53 28.89
C THR A 91 6.75 -2.55 29.52
N GLN A 92 7.99 -2.65 29.03
CA GLN A 92 8.99 -3.63 29.48
C GLN A 92 8.47 -5.09 29.40
N ARG A 93 7.52 -5.35 28.49
CA ARG A 93 6.96 -6.68 28.26
C ARG A 93 7.64 -7.29 27.03
N GLY A 94 8.70 -8.06 27.28
CA GLY A 94 9.55 -8.62 26.23
C GLY A 94 10.71 -7.69 25.89
N ASN A 95 11.69 -8.21 25.16
CA ASN A 95 12.73 -7.40 24.56
C ASN A 95 12.15 -6.84 23.25
N MET A 96 12.11 -5.53 23.05
CA MET A 96 11.75 -5.01 21.72
C MET A 96 12.85 -5.51 20.77
N GLU A 97 12.49 -6.33 19.77
CA GLU A 97 13.40 -6.78 18.72
C GLU A 97 12.88 -6.40 17.32
N PHE A 98 13.70 -5.73 16.50
CA PHE A 98 13.31 -5.41 15.11
C PHE A 98 13.10 -6.70 14.31
N ALA A 99 13.76 -7.76 14.72
CA ALA A 99 13.54 -9.10 14.20
C ALA A 99 12.09 -9.55 14.39
N ASP A 100 11.46 -9.26 15.53
CA ASP A 100 10.06 -9.61 15.79
C ASP A 100 9.12 -8.84 14.87
N ALA A 101 9.42 -7.56 14.60
CA ALA A 101 8.69 -6.80 13.60
C ALA A 101 8.81 -7.39 12.19
N ILE A 102 10.03 -7.73 11.80
CA ILE A 102 10.30 -8.36 10.49
C ILE A 102 9.56 -9.71 10.39
N ILE A 103 9.62 -10.54 11.43
CA ILE A 103 8.96 -11.86 11.47
C ILE A 103 7.44 -11.71 11.36
N GLY A 104 6.85 -10.73 12.06
CA GLY A 104 5.43 -10.41 11.95
C GLY A 104 5.00 -10.08 10.52
N LEU A 105 5.81 -9.27 9.81
CA LEU A 105 5.57 -8.97 8.39
C LEU A 105 5.78 -10.18 7.47
N TRP A 106 6.81 -10.99 7.73
CA TRP A 106 7.03 -12.25 7.00
C TRP A 106 5.86 -13.22 7.14
N GLY A 107 5.25 -13.30 8.33
CA GLY A 107 4.05 -14.10 8.55
C GLY A 107 2.93 -13.70 7.58
N PHE A 108 2.62 -12.41 7.48
CA PHE A 108 1.63 -11.90 6.52
C PHE A 108 1.99 -12.28 5.08
N LEU A 109 3.24 -12.07 4.65
CA LEU A 109 3.70 -12.40 3.30
C LEU A 109 3.57 -13.90 3.01
N ALA A 110 3.97 -14.76 3.94
CA ALA A 110 3.90 -16.21 3.80
C ALA A 110 2.45 -16.70 3.63
N PHE A 111 1.53 -16.25 4.49
CA PHE A 111 0.11 -16.61 4.37
C PHE A 111 -0.53 -16.06 3.10
N PHE A 112 -0.17 -14.85 2.68
CA PHE A 112 -0.65 -14.28 1.42
C PHE A 112 -0.16 -15.06 0.19
N LEU A 113 1.07 -15.58 0.22
CA LEU A 113 1.60 -16.44 -0.85
C LEU A 113 0.84 -17.77 -0.93
N ILE A 114 0.50 -18.38 0.21
CA ILE A 114 -0.33 -19.59 0.26
C ILE A 114 -1.71 -19.32 -0.36
N TYR A 115 -2.38 -18.23 0.05
CA TYR A 115 -3.64 -17.80 -0.53
C TYR A 115 -3.54 -17.60 -2.06
N SER A 116 -2.51 -16.88 -2.51
CA SER A 116 -2.28 -16.59 -3.93
C SER A 116 -2.04 -17.87 -4.74
N ALA A 117 -1.31 -18.84 -4.17
CA ALA A 117 -1.08 -20.14 -4.80
C ALA A 117 -2.40 -20.92 -4.99
N ILE A 118 -3.27 -20.95 -3.97
CA ILE A 118 -4.57 -21.62 -4.03
C ILE A 118 -5.45 -21.01 -5.13
N ILE A 119 -5.54 -19.67 -5.19
CA ILE A 119 -6.30 -18.97 -6.23
C ILE A 119 -5.69 -19.21 -7.61
N GLY A 120 -4.37 -19.19 -7.72
CA GLY A 120 -3.65 -19.51 -8.96
C GLY A 120 -3.98 -20.89 -9.50
N ILE A 121 -3.92 -21.92 -8.65
CA ILE A 121 -4.28 -23.31 -9.02
C ILE A 121 -5.74 -23.37 -9.48
N PHE A 122 -6.67 -22.75 -8.72
CA PHE A 122 -8.08 -22.75 -9.08
C PHE A 122 -8.35 -22.13 -10.46
N LEU A 123 -7.68 -21.02 -10.78
CA LEU A 123 -7.81 -20.36 -12.08
C LEU A 123 -7.26 -21.20 -13.24
N VAL A 124 -6.11 -21.85 -13.03
CA VAL A 124 -5.51 -22.78 -13.99
C VAL A 124 -6.44 -23.95 -14.24
N VAL A 125 -6.95 -24.62 -13.20
CA VAL A 125 -7.89 -25.74 -13.32
C VAL A 125 -9.14 -25.31 -14.09
N ARG A 126 -9.75 -24.18 -13.72
CA ARG A 126 -10.94 -23.65 -14.42
C ARG A 126 -10.67 -23.37 -15.91
N SER A 127 -9.45 -22.96 -16.27
CA SER A 127 -9.09 -22.67 -17.67
C SER A 127 -9.17 -23.92 -18.56
N PHE A 128 -8.83 -25.11 -18.02
CA PHE A 128 -8.94 -26.38 -18.76
C PHE A 128 -10.38 -26.82 -19.02
N PHE A 129 -11.33 -26.41 -18.19
CA PHE A 129 -12.75 -26.80 -18.31
C PHE A 129 -13.63 -25.80 -19.08
N LYS A 130 -13.08 -24.70 -19.61
CA LYS A 130 -13.87 -23.74 -20.42
C LYS A 130 -14.11 -24.30 -21.83
N LYS A 131 -15.37 -24.59 -22.17
CA LYS A 131 -15.79 -24.91 -23.55
C LYS A 131 -15.51 -23.72 -24.50
N PRO A 132 -15.10 -23.96 -25.76
CA PRO A 132 -14.84 -22.89 -26.71
C PRO A 132 -16.10 -22.07 -26.98
N PRO A 133 -15.97 -20.75 -27.18
CA PRO A 133 -17.11 -19.88 -27.43
C PRO A 133 -17.84 -20.29 -28.72
N LYS A 134 -19.18 -20.43 -28.65
CA LYS A 134 -20.02 -20.65 -29.84
C LYS A 134 -19.85 -19.46 -30.80
N LYS A 135 -19.26 -19.71 -31.97
CA LYS A 135 -19.13 -18.75 -33.06
C LYS A 135 -20.53 -18.22 -33.42
N LYS A 136 -20.82 -16.95 -33.13
CA LYS A 136 -22.08 -16.30 -33.56
C LYS A 136 -22.14 -16.37 -35.09
N ARG A 137 -23.08 -17.14 -35.64
CA ARG A 137 -23.37 -17.14 -37.08
C ARG A 137 -23.89 -15.75 -37.45
N SER A 138 -23.18 -15.04 -38.33
CA SER A 138 -23.65 -13.79 -38.91
C SER A 138 -24.97 -14.06 -39.64
N PRO A 139 -26.03 -13.25 -39.47
CA PRO A 139 -27.24 -13.41 -40.24
C PRO A 139 -26.89 -13.21 -41.72
N GLY A 140 -27.18 -14.21 -42.55
CA GLY A 140 -26.94 -14.16 -43.98
C GLY A 140 -27.58 -12.91 -44.59
N ARG A 141 -26.79 -12.18 -45.37
CA ARG A 141 -27.23 -11.06 -46.19
C ARG A 141 -28.22 -11.63 -47.21
N THR A 142 -29.51 -11.41 -46.99
CA THR A 142 -30.55 -11.77 -47.95
C THR A 142 -30.33 -10.97 -49.23
N THR A 143 -29.92 -11.65 -50.29
CA THR A 143 -29.93 -11.13 -51.65
C THR A 143 -31.37 -10.87 -52.05
N ARG A 144 -31.76 -9.60 -52.10
CA ARG A 144 -33.03 -9.18 -52.69
C ARG A 144 -32.82 -9.19 -54.20
N SER A 145 -33.29 -10.24 -54.86
CA SER A 145 -33.50 -10.31 -56.31
C SER A 145 -35.01 -10.39 -56.55
N SER A 146 -35.47 -9.82 -57.67
CA SER A 146 -36.86 -9.71 -58.15
C SER A 146 -37.61 -8.50 -57.53
N HIS A 147 -38.19 -7.57 -58.29
CA HIS A 147 -38.50 -7.42 -59.72
C HIS A 147 -38.32 -5.96 -60.14
#